data_AF-A0A258X1J6-F1
#
_entry.id   AF-A0A258X1J6-F1
#
_cell.length_a   1.000
_cell.length_b   1.000
_cell.length_c   1.000
_cell.angle_alpha   90.00
_cell.angle_beta   90.00
_cell.angle_gamma   90.00
#
_symmetry.space_group_name_H-M   'P 1'
#
loop_
_entity.id
_entity.type
_entity.pdbx_description
1 polymer ?
#
loop_
_entity_poly.entity_id
_entity_poly.type
_entity_poly.pdbx_seq_one_letter_code
_entity_poly.pdbx_strand_id
1 'polypeptide(L)'
;MSEQARILSEINKIIMNILKTGSASVEEADTIDELEALLHQQKCFKEIENSAYANQGEEIATLFFNEHYVEAIDKMCECEISPDDFFAFADYHYDDDHEDENLVEMFTNVFIAGVNEAYESKCKS
;
A
#
# COMPACT_ATOMS: atom_id res chain seq x y z
N MET A 1 3.39 4.26 12.69
CA MET A 1 2.30 4.73 11.82
C MET A 1 2.97 5.12 10.51
N SER A 2 2.69 4.41 9.43
CA SER A 2 3.34 4.64 8.13
C SER A 2 2.95 6.02 7.57
N GLU A 3 3.78 6.57 6.70
CA GLU A 3 3.48 7.85 6.04
C GLU A 3 2.23 7.74 5.16
N GLN A 4 1.99 6.56 4.57
CA GLN A 4 0.75 6.25 3.86
C GLN A 4 -0.47 6.28 4.78
N ALA A 5 -0.40 5.64 5.96
CA ALA A 5 -1.48 5.69 6.94
C ALA A 5 -1.74 7.12 7.43
N ARG A 6 -0.70 7.97 7.51
CA ARG A 6 -0.86 9.40 7.82
C ARG A 6 -1.61 10.12 6.69
N ILE A 7 -1.19 9.94 5.44
CA ILE A 7 -1.80 10.55 4.25
C ILE A 7 -3.27 10.13 4.14
N LEU A 8 -3.57 8.83 4.22
CA LEU A 8 -4.93 8.30 4.18
C LEU A 8 -5.79 8.78 5.35
N SER A 9 -5.23 8.88 6.55
CA SER A 9 -5.93 9.45 7.70
C SER A 9 -6.29 10.92 7.50
N GLU A 10 -5.45 11.69 6.82
CA GLU A 10 -5.71 13.08 6.49
C GLU A 10 -6.78 13.22 5.39
N ILE A 11 -6.71 12.41 4.32
CA ILE A 11 -7.77 12.34 3.30
C ILE A 11 -9.12 12.01 3.96
N ASN A 12 -9.17 10.98 4.81
CA ASN A 12 -10.41 10.56 5.47
C ASN A 12 -10.99 11.67 6.37
N LYS A 13 -10.15 12.44 7.07
CA LYS A 13 -10.62 13.60 7.86
C LYS A 13 -11.29 14.65 6.99
N ILE A 14 -10.75 14.93 5.81
CA ILE A 14 -11.31 15.91 4.87
C ILE A 14 -12.64 15.37 4.33
N ILE A 15 -12.70 14.12 3.88
CA ILE A 15 -13.95 13.48 3.41
C ILE A 15 -15.03 13.51 4.49
N MET A 16 -14.68 13.13 5.73
CA MET A 16 -15.62 13.18 6.86
C MET A 16 -16.11 14.59 7.16
N ASN A 17 -15.29 15.61 6.93
CA ASN A 17 -15.70 17.00 7.07
C ASN A 17 -16.69 17.38 5.97
N ILE A 18 -16.40 17.05 4.70
CA ILE A 18 -17.27 17.27 3.54
C ILE A 18 -18.64 16.60 3.74
N LEU A 19 -18.66 15.36 4.24
CA LEU A 19 -19.91 14.64 4.53
C LEU A 19 -20.73 15.31 5.64
N LYS A 20 -20.08 15.94 6.62
CA LYS A 20 -20.75 16.68 7.70
C LYS A 20 -21.28 18.04 7.27
N THR A 21 -20.52 18.75 6.43
CA THR A 21 -20.89 20.10 5.96
C THR A 21 -21.81 20.05 4.75
N GLY A 22 -21.82 18.93 4.01
CA GLY A 22 -22.59 18.75 2.78
C GLY A 22 -21.99 19.46 1.56
N SER A 23 -20.76 19.96 1.65
CA SER A 23 -20.07 20.66 0.57
C SER A 23 -18.56 20.58 0.74
N ALA A 24 -17.84 20.45 -0.37
CA ALA A 24 -16.38 20.57 -0.39
C ALA A 24 -15.96 22.00 -0.77
N SER A 25 -15.00 22.56 -0.04
CA SER A 25 -14.32 23.78 -0.47
C SER A 25 -13.27 23.46 -1.54
N VAL A 26 -12.84 24.48 -2.28
CA VAL A 26 -11.72 24.35 -3.24
C VAL A 26 -10.44 23.97 -2.50
N GLU A 27 -10.21 24.53 -1.32
CA GLU A 27 -9.02 24.24 -0.49
C GLU A 27 -9.02 22.78 -0.02
N GLU A 28 -10.18 22.21 0.32
CA GLU A 28 -10.32 20.79 0.69
C GLU A 28 -10.04 19.87 -0.50
N ALA A 29 -10.51 20.24 -1.70
CA ALA A 29 -10.23 19.49 -2.93
C ALA A 29 -8.74 19.54 -3.30
N ASP A 30 -8.13 20.73 -3.30
CA ASP A 30 -6.70 20.91 -3.59
C ASP A 30 -5.83 20.12 -2.60
N THR A 31 -6.23 20.08 -1.32
CA THR A 31 -5.51 19.31 -0.31
C THR A 31 -5.63 17.80 -0.54
N ILE A 32 -6.79 17.31 -0.99
CA ILE A 32 -6.95 15.89 -1.36
C ILE A 32 -6.04 15.56 -2.54
N ASP A 33 -6.02 16.39 -3.59
CA ASP A 33 -5.17 16.18 -4.76
C ASP A 33 -3.68 16.14 -4.38
N GLU A 34 -3.23 17.03 -3.47
CA GLU A 34 -1.86 17.02 -2.95
C GLU A 34 -1.54 15.74 -2.16
N LEU A 35 -2.47 15.30 -1.31
CA LEU A 35 -2.32 14.08 -0.51
C LEU A 35 -2.33 12.83 -1.40
N GLU A 36 -3.17 12.77 -2.42
CA GLU A 36 -3.18 11.70 -3.42
C GLU A 36 -1.88 11.68 -4.23
N ALA A 37 -1.35 12.85 -4.62
CA ALA A 37 -0.06 12.94 -5.29
C ALA A 37 1.09 12.42 -4.40
N LEU A 38 1.06 12.71 -3.10
CA LEU A 38 2.01 12.17 -2.13
C LEU A 38 1.85 10.66 -1.94
N LEU A 39 0.62 10.14 -1.99
CA LEU A 39 0.35 8.70 -1.97
C LEU A 39 0.91 8.02 -3.23
N HIS A 40 0.71 8.61 -4.41
CA HIS A 40 1.23 8.10 -5.68
C HIS A 40 2.76 8.13 -5.79
N GLN A 41 3.43 9.04 -5.07
CA GLN A 41 4.90 9.08 -5.01
C GLN A 41 5.49 7.93 -4.19
N GLN A 42 4.67 7.20 -3.43
CA GLN A 42 5.11 6.02 -2.69
C GLN A 42 5.50 4.89 -3.64
N LYS A 43 6.54 4.14 -3.29
CA LYS A 43 7.17 3.15 -4.18
C LYS A 43 6.20 2.06 -4.65
N CYS A 44 5.24 1.68 -3.81
CA CYS A 44 4.23 0.66 -4.13
C CYS A 44 3.29 1.07 -5.28
N PHE A 45 3.10 2.37 -5.53
CA PHE A 45 2.16 2.91 -6.52
C PHE A 45 2.82 3.24 -7.87
N LYS A 46 4.10 2.93 -8.04
CA LYS A 46 4.79 3.13 -9.32
C LYS A 46 4.22 2.17 -10.36
N GLU A 47 3.80 2.73 -11.49
CA GLU A 47 3.42 1.94 -12.67
C GLU A 47 4.61 1.12 -13.16
N ILE A 48 4.30 -0.07 -13.66
CA ILE A 48 5.27 -1.00 -14.23
C ILE A 48 4.91 -1.28 -15.69
N GLU A 49 5.70 -0.72 -16.61
CA GLU A 49 5.56 -0.99 -18.03
C GLU A 49 5.77 -2.47 -18.34
N ASN A 50 4.89 -3.05 -19.17
CA ASN A 50 4.93 -4.45 -19.62
C ASN A 50 4.65 -5.50 -18.52
N SER A 51 3.97 -5.12 -17.45
CA SER A 51 3.47 -6.04 -16.43
C SER A 51 1.96 -6.32 -16.61
N ALA A 52 1.48 -7.46 -16.14
CA ALA A 52 0.05 -7.76 -16.07
C ALA A 52 -0.67 -6.99 -14.94
N TYR A 53 0.10 -6.35 -14.06
CA TYR A 53 -0.32 -5.60 -12.87
C TYR A 53 -0.22 -4.10 -13.13
N ALA A 54 -1.11 -3.32 -12.50
CA ALA A 54 -1.14 -1.88 -12.68
C ALA A 54 0.02 -1.19 -11.93
N ASN A 55 0.45 -1.74 -10.80
CA ASN A 55 1.50 -1.16 -9.96
C ASN A 55 2.39 -2.22 -9.28
N GLN A 56 3.53 -1.76 -8.75
CA GLN A 56 4.52 -2.63 -8.06
C GLN A 56 3.94 -3.33 -6.82
N GLY A 57 3.02 -2.68 -6.09
CA GLY A 57 2.34 -3.25 -4.93
C GLY A 57 1.49 -4.47 -5.29
N GLU A 58 0.72 -4.40 -6.37
CA GLU A 58 -0.10 -5.51 -6.89
C GLU A 58 0.74 -6.69 -7.37
N GLU A 59 1.86 -6.42 -8.04
CA GLU A 59 2.79 -7.48 -8.47
C GLU A 59 3.35 -8.25 -7.26
N ILE A 60 3.81 -7.53 -6.24
CA ILE A 60 4.35 -8.12 -5.01
C ILE A 60 3.26 -8.87 -4.23
N ALA A 61 2.06 -8.29 -4.12
CA ALA A 61 0.93 -8.93 -3.46
C ALA A 61 0.56 -10.24 -4.16
N THR A 62 0.49 -10.25 -5.49
CA THR A 62 0.20 -11.44 -6.27
C THR A 62 1.25 -12.54 -6.07
N LEU A 63 2.52 -12.18 -5.94
CA LEU A 63 3.58 -13.16 -5.63
C LEU A 63 3.36 -13.78 -4.24
N PHE A 64 2.98 -12.99 -3.24
CA PHE A 64 2.62 -13.54 -1.93
C PHE A 64 1.38 -14.44 -2.00
N PHE A 65 0.33 -14.03 -2.72
CA PHE A 65 -0.91 -14.83 -2.88
C PHE A 65 -0.69 -16.17 -3.58
N ASN A 66 0.28 -16.23 -4.50
CA ASN A 66 0.62 -17.47 -5.22
C ASN A 66 1.78 -18.24 -4.56
N GLU A 67 2.05 -18.02 -3.26
CA GLU A 67 3.08 -18.72 -2.48
C GLU A 67 4.54 -18.50 -2.97
N HIS A 68 4.79 -17.51 -3.83
CA HIS A 68 6.12 -17.15 -4.35
C HIS A 68 6.87 -16.22 -3.37
N TYR A 69 6.97 -16.64 -2.11
CA TYR A 69 7.49 -15.81 -1.01
C TYR A 69 8.89 -15.24 -1.27
N VAL A 70 9.82 -16.05 -1.77
CA VAL A 70 11.20 -15.62 -2.00
C VAL A 70 11.28 -14.56 -3.11
N GLU A 71 10.51 -14.76 -4.18
CA GLU A 71 10.43 -13.84 -5.32
C GLU A 71 9.77 -12.51 -4.91
N ALA A 72 8.75 -12.57 -4.05
CA ALA A 72 8.14 -11.37 -3.49
C ALA A 72 9.16 -10.54 -2.70
N ILE A 73 9.97 -11.18 -1.84
CA ILE A 73 11.03 -10.49 -1.10
C ILE A 73 12.12 -9.94 -2.04
N ASP A 74 12.52 -10.70 -3.07
CA ASP A 74 13.46 -10.20 -4.09
C ASP A 74 12.93 -8.93 -4.76
N LYS A 75 11.67 -8.95 -5.17
CA LYS A 75 11.02 -7.82 -5.81
C LYS A 75 10.91 -6.60 -4.87
N MET A 76 10.60 -6.84 -3.60
CA MET A 76 10.63 -5.78 -2.58
C MET A 76 12.03 -5.16 -2.43
N CYS A 77 13.11 -5.95 -2.48
CA CYS A 77 14.48 -5.41 -2.49
C CYS A 77 14.75 -4.59 -3.77
N GLU A 78 14.43 -5.15 -4.94
CA GLU A 78 14.69 -4.52 -6.25
C GLU A 78 13.96 -3.18 -6.40
N CYS A 79 12.72 -3.11 -5.95
CA CYS A 79 11.90 -1.91 -6.01
C CYS A 79 12.15 -0.97 -4.80
N GLU A 80 13.04 -1.36 -3.89
CA GLU A 80 13.32 -0.69 -2.61
C GLU A 80 12.05 -0.38 -1.80
N ILE A 81 11.05 -1.25 -1.86
CA ILE A 81 9.78 -1.14 -1.14
C ILE A 81 9.99 -1.73 0.25
N SER A 82 9.78 -0.94 1.31
CA SER A 82 9.88 -1.47 2.67
C SER A 82 8.66 -2.32 3.02
N PRO A 83 8.77 -3.28 3.96
CA PRO A 83 7.62 -4.00 4.47
C PRO A 83 6.52 -3.08 4.99
N ASP A 84 6.88 -1.99 5.67
CA ASP A 84 5.90 -1.00 6.16
C ASP A 84 5.13 -0.33 5.00
N ASP A 85 5.80 -0.01 3.90
CA ASP A 85 5.16 0.57 2.72
C ASP A 85 4.29 -0.44 1.98
N PHE A 86 4.70 -1.71 1.94
CA PHE A 86 3.95 -2.78 1.30
C PHE A 86 2.69 -3.15 2.10
N PHE A 87 2.81 -3.33 3.41
CA PHE A 87 1.65 -3.71 4.23
C PHE A 87 0.67 -2.55 4.39
N ALA A 88 1.13 -1.29 4.38
CA ALA A 88 0.22 -0.15 4.31
C ALA A 88 -0.51 -0.05 2.96
N PHE A 89 0.16 -0.42 1.86
CA PHE A 89 -0.49 -0.59 0.56
C PHE A 89 -1.54 -1.71 0.59
N ALA A 90 -1.17 -2.88 1.13
CA ALA A 90 -2.04 -4.05 1.17
C ALA A 90 -3.29 -3.83 2.04
N ASP A 91 -3.12 -3.20 3.20
CA ASP A 91 -4.21 -2.80 4.10
C ASP A 91 -5.21 -1.86 3.42
N TYR A 92 -4.74 -1.00 2.50
CA TYR A 92 -5.60 -0.08 1.77
C TYR A 92 -6.24 -0.69 0.51
N HIS A 93 -5.50 -1.51 -0.24
CA HIS A 93 -5.96 -2.08 -1.53
C HIS A 93 -6.74 -3.38 -1.41
N TYR A 94 -6.75 -4.03 -0.25
CA TYR A 94 -7.42 -5.31 -0.09
C TYR A 94 -8.31 -5.34 1.17
N ASP A 95 -8.62 -4.18 1.77
CA ASP A 95 -9.57 -4.03 2.89
C ASP A 95 -10.96 -4.60 2.55
N ASP A 96 -11.81 -4.75 3.58
CA ASP A 96 -13.12 -5.44 3.62
C ASP A 96 -14.13 -5.03 2.51
N ASP A 97 -13.86 -3.98 1.72
CA ASP A 97 -14.72 -3.55 0.61
C ASP A 97 -14.26 -4.04 -0.79
N HIS A 98 -13.18 -4.81 -0.89
CA HIS A 98 -12.68 -5.36 -2.16
C HIS A 98 -13.12 -6.81 -2.43
N GLU A 99 -13.35 -7.16 -3.71
CA GLU A 99 -13.79 -8.50 -4.16
C GLU A 99 -12.84 -9.65 -3.72
N ASP A 100 -11.64 -9.30 -3.25
CA ASP A 100 -10.58 -10.16 -2.80
C ASP A 100 -10.38 -10.17 -1.26
N GLU A 101 -11.43 -9.89 -0.46
CA GLU A 101 -11.48 -9.94 1.02
C GLU A 101 -10.68 -11.10 1.67
N ASN A 102 -10.70 -12.29 1.06
CA ASN A 102 -10.01 -13.48 1.59
C ASN A 102 -8.47 -13.40 1.51
N LEU A 103 -7.93 -12.47 0.73
CA LEU A 103 -6.49 -12.33 0.51
C LEU A 103 -5.81 -11.56 1.66
N VAL A 104 -6.48 -10.63 2.33
CA VAL A 104 -5.93 -9.93 3.51
C VAL A 104 -5.76 -10.84 4.71
N GLU A 105 -6.61 -11.86 4.86
CA GLU A 105 -6.50 -12.82 5.97
C GLU A 105 -5.13 -13.53 6.00
N MET A 106 -4.40 -13.59 4.87
CA MET A 106 -3.07 -14.18 4.82
C MET A 106 -2.01 -13.34 5.56
N PHE A 107 -2.19 -12.01 5.63
CA PHE A 107 -1.22 -11.07 6.20
C PHE A 107 -1.30 -11.00 7.72
N THR A 108 -1.23 -12.17 8.36
CA THR A 108 -1.19 -12.28 9.82
C THR A 108 0.05 -11.61 10.40
N ASN A 109 0.02 -11.23 11.68
CA ASN A 109 1.19 -10.69 12.39
C ASN A 109 2.44 -11.59 12.29
N VAL A 110 2.26 -12.92 12.21
CA VAL A 110 3.36 -13.87 12.06
C VAL A 110 3.97 -13.78 10.66
N PHE A 111 3.12 -13.66 9.63
CA PHE A 111 3.55 -13.48 8.25
C PHE A 111 4.31 -12.15 8.08
N ILE A 112 3.73 -11.06 8.61
CA ILE A 112 4.35 -9.72 8.59
C ILE A 112 5.73 -9.74 9.28
N ALA A 113 5.86 -10.42 10.42
CA ALA A 113 7.14 -10.55 11.10
C ALA A 113 8.17 -11.33 10.26
N GLY A 114 7.74 -12.42 9.60
CA GLY A 114 8.61 -13.18 8.70
C GLY A 114 9.08 -12.36 7.49
N VAL A 115 8.19 -11.57 6.89
CA VAL A 115 8.53 -10.68 5.76
C VAL A 115 9.54 -9.63 6.19
N ASN A 116 9.35 -9.03 7.37
CA ASN A 116 10.31 -8.09 7.93
C ASN A 116 11.69 -8.71 8.13
N GLU A 117 11.78 -9.89 8.76
CA GLU A 117 13.06 -10.58 8.99
C GLU A 117 13.75 -10.94 7.67
N ALA A 118 13.01 -11.47 6.70
CA ALA A 118 13.55 -11.83 5.40
C ALA A 118 14.05 -10.61 4.61
N TYR A 119 13.28 -9.51 4.64
CA TYR A 119 13.64 -8.26 4.00
C TYR A 119 14.89 -7.64 4.63
N GLU A 120 14.97 -7.59 5.96
CA GLU A 120 16.15 -7.06 6.66
C GLU A 120 17.40 -7.91 6.39
N SER A 121 17.27 -9.23 6.43
CA SER A 121 18.39 -10.14 6.16
C SER A 121 18.91 -10.05 4.72
N LYS A 122 18.05 -9.69 3.75
CA LYS A 122 18.38 -9.77 2.32
C LYS A 122 18.65 -8.41 1.69
N CYS A 123 17.83 -7.40 1.97
CA CYS A 123 17.89 -6.10 1.32
C CYS A 123 18.73 -5.07 2.10
N LYS A 124 18.97 -5.27 3.41
CA LYS A 124 19.75 -4.35 4.26
C LYS A 124 21.12 -4.91 4.68
N SER A 125 21.54 -6.05 4.10
CA SER A 125 22.85 -6.68 4.37
C SER A 125 23.99 -6.13 3.51
#